data_AF-A0A0F8WZT6-F1
#
_entry.id   AF-A0A0F8WZT6-F1
#
_cell.length_a   1.000
_cell.length_b   1.000
_cell.length_c   1.000
_cell.angle_alpha   90.00
_cell.angle_beta   90.00
_cell.angle_gamma   90.00
#
_symmetry.space_group_name_H-M   'P 1'
#
loop_
_entity.id
_entity.type
_entity.pdbx_description
1 polymer ?
#
loop_
_entity_poly.entity_id
_entity_poly.type
_entity_poly.pdbx_seq_one_letter_code
_entity_poly.pdbx_strand_id
1 'polypeptide(L)'
;MSKTRTYLFHEISSYLPLMEGEEFDALVEDIRQFGQIEPTVLFEGKLIDGRNRYRACQILNIELIAREWKPSELISMSPLQFVISENIIRRHLNTAQKSEIGLLLLEEEEKLAKERTKEIGKLTGHLSKEKKGVSEDSDTSKRINEIKSKMGEGKSVDIVGAKIKIHGTTLSKAKKIKKVAEEDKNIAEAWEDAKRGKSSLDAVYKKVQTKETIEKLEDPEIKKEMSKSKPRITIKEAEELDKMEDKEVVKAVLQLKSKITVEEAKEVSKLSIDIRKELLKEKPKITLEEAKEVAKLP
;
A
#
# COMPACT_ATOMS: atom_id res chain seq x y z
N MET A 1 16.77 1.34 -44.99
CA MET A 1 16.35 2.23 -43.91
C MET A 1 14.97 1.77 -43.45
N SER A 2 14.86 0.98 -42.38
CA SER A 2 13.55 0.59 -41.85
C SER A 2 12.90 1.84 -41.25
N LYS A 3 11.66 2.14 -41.67
CA LYS A 3 10.91 3.28 -41.16
C LYS A 3 10.43 2.92 -39.75
N THR A 4 11.04 3.52 -38.73
CA THR A 4 10.58 3.35 -37.35
C THR A 4 9.16 3.89 -37.23
N ARG A 5 8.18 3.00 -37.12
CA ARG A 5 6.76 3.35 -37.00
C ARG A 5 6.52 4.00 -35.64
N THR A 6 5.88 5.17 -35.64
CA THR A 6 5.46 5.84 -34.41
C THR A 6 4.18 5.19 -33.88
N TYR A 7 4.18 4.81 -32.60
CA TYR A 7 3.01 4.24 -31.94
C TYR A 7 2.47 5.19 -30.88
N LEU A 8 1.14 5.34 -30.84
CA LEU A 8 0.44 6.10 -29.79
C LEU A 8 0.23 5.22 -28.55
N PHE A 9 0.18 5.85 -27.38
CA PHE A 9 -0.14 5.14 -26.14
C PHE A 9 -1.64 5.13 -25.91
N HIS A 10 -2.17 3.96 -25.56
CA HIS A 10 -3.53 3.84 -25.08
C HIS A 10 -3.60 4.34 -23.64
N GLU A 11 -4.70 4.98 -23.23
CA GLU A 11 -4.89 5.50 -21.86
C GLU A 11 -4.66 4.43 -20.80
N ILE A 12 -5.23 3.23 -20.99
CA ILE A 12 -5.01 2.06 -20.14
C ILE A 12 -3.52 1.75 -19.88
N SER A 13 -2.63 2.00 -20.84
CA SER A 13 -1.21 1.72 -20.65
C SER A 13 -0.58 2.62 -19.58
N SER A 14 -1.11 3.83 -19.35
CA SER A 14 -0.57 4.81 -18.39
C SER A 14 -0.74 4.40 -16.93
N TYR A 15 -1.59 3.40 -16.64
CA TYR A 15 -1.78 2.87 -15.28
C TYR A 15 -0.53 2.18 -14.71
N LEU A 16 0.42 1.80 -15.57
CA LEU A 16 1.69 1.23 -15.15
C LEU A 16 2.75 2.35 -15.08
N PRO A 17 3.61 2.42 -14.07
CA PRO A 17 4.72 3.36 -14.09
C PRO A 17 5.73 3.00 -15.20
N LEU A 18 6.39 4.01 -15.77
CA LEU A 18 7.52 3.77 -16.66
C LEU A 18 8.74 3.30 -15.86
N MET A 19 9.60 2.48 -16.48
CA MET A 19 10.88 2.12 -15.89
C MET A 19 11.87 3.26 -16.13
N GLU A 20 12.72 3.52 -15.13
CA GLU A 20 13.68 4.62 -15.10
C GLU A 20 14.99 4.18 -14.43
N GLY A 21 16.09 4.88 -14.71
CA GLY A 21 17.41 4.61 -14.14
C GLY A 21 18.00 3.27 -14.59
N GLU A 22 18.78 2.64 -13.70
CA GLU A 22 19.56 1.43 -13.99
C GLU A 22 18.70 0.27 -14.52
N GLU A 23 17.45 0.14 -14.06
CA GLU A 23 16.53 -0.91 -14.53
C GLU A 23 16.16 -0.72 -16.00
N PHE A 24 15.97 0.53 -16.44
CA PHE A 24 15.68 0.82 -17.84
C PHE A 24 16.94 0.67 -18.71
N ASP A 25 18.10 1.09 -18.20
CA ASP A 25 19.37 0.93 -18.93
C ASP A 25 19.70 -0.56 -19.15
N ALA A 26 19.46 -1.41 -18.15
CA ALA A 26 19.59 -2.85 -18.27
C ALA A 26 18.66 -3.43 -19.34
N LEU A 27 17.41 -2.96 -19.43
CA LEU A 27 16.47 -3.37 -20.49
C LEU A 27 16.96 -2.95 -21.89
N VAL A 28 17.53 -1.74 -22.02
CA VAL A 28 18.07 -1.27 -23.29
C VAL A 28 19.26 -2.14 -23.72
N GLU A 29 20.15 -2.49 -22.80
CA GLU A 29 21.28 -3.39 -23.10
C GLU A 29 20.81 -4.81 -23.46
N ASP A 30 19.85 -5.36 -22.74
CA ASP A 30 19.28 -6.68 -23.04
C ASP A 30 18.68 -6.74 -24.46
N ILE A 31 17.89 -5.73 -24.84
CA ILE A 31 17.32 -5.62 -26.20
C ILE A 31 18.42 -5.37 -27.24
N ARG A 32 19.49 -4.66 -26.91
CA ARG A 32 20.65 -4.48 -27.81
C ARG A 32 21.34 -5.81 -28.06
N GLN A 33 21.52 -6.63 -27.02
CA GLN A 33 22.27 -7.88 -27.08
C GLN A 33 21.47 -9.00 -27.75
N PHE A 34 20.17 -9.13 -27.44
CA PHE A 34 19.35 -10.27 -27.85
C PHE A 34 18.21 -9.90 -28.81
N GLY A 35 17.99 -8.61 -29.07
CA GLY A 35 16.82 -8.12 -29.78
C GLY A 35 15.57 -8.09 -28.88
N GLN A 36 14.46 -7.63 -29.43
CA GLN A 36 13.18 -7.69 -28.71
C GLN A 36 12.61 -9.12 -28.77
N ILE A 37 12.70 -9.86 -27.66
CA ILE A 37 12.14 -11.22 -27.57
C ILE A 37 10.61 -11.18 -27.42
N GLU A 38 10.12 -10.39 -26.46
CA GLU A 38 8.70 -10.34 -26.14
C GLU A 38 7.98 -9.23 -26.93
N PRO A 39 6.92 -9.53 -27.70
CA PRO A 39 6.20 -8.54 -28.47
C PRO A 39 5.43 -7.57 -27.58
N THR A 40 5.35 -6.34 -28.06
CA THR A 40 4.57 -5.26 -27.44
C THR A 40 3.10 -5.42 -27.82
N VAL A 41 2.15 -4.99 -26.98
CA VAL A 41 0.71 -5.28 -27.21
C VAL A 41 -0.06 -4.03 -27.58
N LEU A 42 -0.83 -4.11 -28.65
CA LEU A 42 -1.68 -3.06 -29.19
C LEU A 42 -3.16 -3.33 -28.93
N PHE A 43 -3.96 -2.29 -28.75
CA PHE A 43 -5.41 -2.33 -28.82
C PHE A 43 -5.88 -1.09 -29.59
N GLU A 44 -6.65 -1.32 -30.65
CA GLU A 44 -7.09 -0.27 -31.58
C GLU A 44 -5.89 0.50 -32.17
N GLY A 45 -4.80 -0.23 -32.46
CA GLY A 45 -3.56 0.35 -32.98
C GLY A 45 -2.77 1.22 -31.98
N LYS A 46 -3.17 1.28 -30.70
CA LYS A 46 -2.47 2.00 -29.63
C LYS A 46 -1.84 1.02 -28.64
N LEU A 47 -0.70 1.36 -28.06
CA LEU A 47 0.02 0.50 -27.12
C LEU A 47 -0.75 0.38 -25.80
N ILE A 48 -1.13 -0.84 -25.41
CA ILE A 48 -1.70 -1.16 -24.09
C ILE A 48 -0.67 -1.77 -23.13
N ASP A 49 0.37 -2.44 -23.65
CA ASP A 49 1.50 -2.94 -22.86
C ASP A 49 2.82 -2.84 -23.66
N GLY A 50 3.94 -2.68 -22.93
CA GLY A 50 5.31 -2.66 -23.46
C GLY A 50 5.84 -1.28 -23.88
N ARG A 51 5.33 -0.19 -23.26
CA ARG A 51 5.86 1.17 -23.44
C ARG A 51 7.37 1.29 -23.22
N ASN A 52 7.94 0.56 -22.25
CA ASN A 52 9.39 0.58 -22.03
C ASN A 52 10.16 -0.13 -23.15
N ARG A 53 9.63 -1.22 -23.72
CA ARG A 53 10.21 -1.88 -24.90
C ARG A 53 10.17 -0.97 -26.12
N TYR A 54 9.05 -0.26 -26.33
CA TYR A 54 8.98 0.78 -27.36
C TYR A 54 10.03 1.87 -27.16
N ARG A 55 10.15 2.44 -25.95
CA ARG A 55 11.19 3.44 -25.63
C ARG A 55 12.61 2.91 -25.90
N ALA A 56 12.91 1.69 -25.49
CA ALA A 56 14.21 1.06 -25.74
C ALA A 56 14.47 0.85 -27.24
N CYS A 57 13.48 0.35 -27.99
CA CYS A 57 13.59 0.17 -29.44
C CYS A 57 13.80 1.50 -30.18
N GLN A 58 13.18 2.59 -29.71
CA GLN A 58 13.41 3.94 -30.24
C GLN A 58 14.86 4.39 -30.00
N ILE A 59 15.41 4.18 -28.80
CA ILE A 59 16.81 4.51 -28.47
C ILE A 59 17.78 3.72 -29.34
N LEU A 60 17.50 2.43 -29.57
CA LEU A 60 18.34 1.54 -30.37
C LEU A 60 18.11 1.66 -31.88
N ASN A 61 17.12 2.46 -32.29
CA ASN A 61 16.67 2.61 -33.68
C ASN A 61 16.38 1.27 -34.38
N ILE A 62 15.73 0.35 -33.66
CA ILE A 62 15.27 -0.94 -34.19
C ILE A 62 13.74 -0.95 -34.34
N GLU A 63 13.24 -1.82 -35.20
CA GLU A 63 11.81 -1.97 -35.43
C GLU A 63 11.12 -2.66 -34.24
N LEU A 64 9.99 -2.09 -33.81
CA LEU A 64 9.20 -2.65 -32.70
C LEU A 64 8.42 -3.88 -33.18
N ILE A 65 8.65 -5.01 -32.54
CA ILE A 65 7.77 -6.18 -32.67
C ILE A 65 6.52 -5.93 -31.84
N ALA A 66 5.37 -5.83 -32.51
CA ALA A 66 4.07 -5.60 -31.87
C ALA A 66 3.02 -6.61 -32.34
N ARG A 67 2.10 -6.96 -31.44
CA ARG A 67 0.93 -7.80 -31.73
C ARG A 67 -0.35 -7.09 -31.31
N GLU A 68 -1.42 -7.29 -32.07
CA GLU A 68 -2.75 -6.83 -31.66
C GLU A 68 -3.28 -7.73 -30.54
N TRP A 69 -3.85 -7.10 -29.51
CA TRP A 69 -4.61 -7.79 -28.49
C TRP A 69 -5.89 -8.33 -29.09
N LYS A 70 -6.16 -9.61 -28.84
CA LYS A 70 -7.41 -10.26 -29.22
C LYS A 70 -8.02 -10.86 -27.96
N PRO A 71 -9.31 -10.64 -27.69
CA PRO A 71 -9.99 -11.33 -26.61
C PRO A 71 -9.98 -12.84 -26.89
N SER A 72 -9.84 -13.64 -25.84
CA SER A 72 -10.00 -15.09 -25.95
C SER A 72 -11.48 -15.42 -26.14
N GLU A 73 -11.81 -16.27 -27.09
CA GLU A 73 -13.20 -16.74 -27.30
C GLU A 73 -13.76 -17.49 -26.08
N LEU A 74 -12.87 -18.03 -25.22
CA LEU A 74 -13.21 -18.79 -24.02
C LEU A 74 -13.33 -17.91 -22.76
N ILE A 75 -12.83 -16.67 -22.78
CA ILE A 75 -12.79 -15.80 -21.61
C ILE A 75 -13.14 -14.36 -22.05
N SER A 76 -14.29 -13.87 -21.59
CA SER A 76 -14.65 -12.45 -21.73
C SER A 76 -13.76 -11.62 -20.80
N MET A 77 -12.63 -11.16 -21.34
CA MET A 77 -11.65 -10.31 -20.65
C MET A 77 -11.54 -8.98 -21.38
N SER A 78 -11.61 -7.87 -20.65
CA SER A 78 -11.38 -6.54 -21.23
C SER A 78 -9.88 -6.26 -21.43
N PRO A 79 -9.49 -5.31 -22.31
CA PRO A 79 -8.10 -4.88 -22.46
C PRO A 79 -7.47 -4.41 -21.14
N LEU A 80 -8.26 -3.76 -20.27
CA LEU A 80 -7.83 -3.34 -18.94
C LEU A 80 -7.50 -4.54 -18.04
N GLN A 81 -8.39 -5.54 -17.99
CA GLN A 81 -8.16 -6.76 -17.22
C GLN A 81 -6.94 -7.54 -17.73
N PHE A 82 -6.71 -7.55 -19.04
CA PHE A 82 -5.51 -8.12 -19.64
C PHE A 82 -4.24 -7.40 -19.18
N VAL A 83 -4.20 -6.06 -19.27
CA VAL A 83 -3.04 -5.26 -18.85
C VAL A 83 -2.74 -5.50 -17.37
N ILE A 84 -3.76 -5.55 -16.52
CA ILE A 84 -3.64 -5.87 -15.10
C ILE A 84 -3.07 -7.29 -14.90
N SER A 85 -3.63 -8.29 -15.58
CA SER A 85 -3.23 -9.70 -15.45
C SER A 85 -1.79 -9.93 -15.90
N GLU A 86 -1.41 -9.44 -17.09
CA GLU A 86 -0.04 -9.59 -17.63
C GLU A 86 0.99 -8.85 -16.77
N ASN A 87 0.67 -7.65 -16.27
CA ASN A 87 1.68 -6.79 -15.66
C ASN A 87 1.76 -6.90 -14.14
N ILE A 88 0.65 -7.12 -13.42
CA ILE A 88 0.68 -7.23 -11.95
C ILE A 88 1.14 -8.62 -11.50
N ILE A 89 0.88 -9.66 -12.31
CA ILE A 89 1.26 -11.03 -11.97
C ILE A 89 2.70 -11.36 -12.38
N ARG A 90 3.21 -10.78 -13.49
CA ARG A 90 4.56 -11.09 -14.00
C ARG A 90 5.65 -10.06 -13.69
N ARG A 91 5.31 -8.79 -13.42
CA ARG A 91 6.30 -7.85 -12.85
C ARG A 91 6.29 -8.00 -11.34
N HIS A 92 7.46 -8.00 -10.72
CA HIS A 92 7.62 -7.92 -9.27
C HIS A 92 7.22 -6.51 -8.76
N LEU A 93 5.98 -6.09 -9.02
CA LEU A 93 5.47 -4.83 -8.49
C LEU A 93 5.50 -4.91 -6.97
N ASN A 94 6.10 -3.89 -6.35
CA ASN A 94 6.10 -3.77 -4.92
C ASN A 94 4.68 -3.43 -4.42
N THR A 95 4.46 -3.60 -3.11
CA THR A 95 3.15 -3.39 -2.50
C THR A 95 2.60 -1.98 -2.76
N ALA A 96 3.44 -0.94 -2.76
CA ALA A 96 3.01 0.44 -3.00
C ALA A 96 2.53 0.66 -4.44
N GLN A 97 3.23 0.11 -5.43
CA GLN A 97 2.82 0.14 -6.84
C GLN A 97 1.51 -0.61 -7.07
N LYS A 98 1.37 -1.82 -6.49
CA LYS A 98 0.10 -2.57 -6.54
C LYS A 98 -1.04 -1.77 -5.93
N SER A 99 -0.79 -1.14 -4.79
CA SER A 99 -1.78 -0.29 -4.12
C SER A 99 -2.17 0.93 -4.96
N GLU A 100 -1.24 1.60 -5.65
CA GLU A 100 -1.59 2.73 -6.54
C GLU A 100 -2.58 2.30 -7.63
N ILE A 101 -2.33 1.17 -8.29
CA ILE A 101 -3.25 0.60 -9.29
C ILE A 101 -4.59 0.24 -8.62
N GLY A 102 -4.53 -0.37 -7.43
CA GLY A 102 -5.70 -0.70 -6.63
C GLY A 102 -6.57 0.51 -6.29
N LEU A 103 -5.98 1.68 -6.03
CA LEU A 103 -6.76 2.88 -5.70
C LEU A 103 -7.57 3.39 -6.88
N LEU A 104 -7.06 3.21 -8.11
CA LEU A 104 -7.80 3.55 -9.34
C LEU A 104 -8.98 2.58 -9.52
N LEU A 105 -8.74 1.28 -9.36
CA LEU A 105 -9.78 0.26 -9.43
C LEU A 105 -10.83 0.40 -8.31
N LEU A 106 -10.41 0.89 -7.14
CA LEU A 106 -11.31 1.10 -6.01
C LEU A 106 -12.37 2.14 -6.31
N GLU A 107 -12.06 3.20 -7.06
CA GLU A 107 -13.05 4.21 -7.42
C GLU A 107 -14.14 3.63 -8.33
N GLU A 108 -13.77 2.79 -9.29
CA GLU A 108 -14.72 2.08 -10.16
C GLU A 108 -15.55 1.07 -9.38
N GLU A 109 -14.92 0.26 -8.52
CA GLU A 109 -15.61 -0.73 -7.70
C GLU A 109 -16.55 -0.08 -6.68
N GLU A 110 -16.21 1.10 -6.13
CA GLU A 110 -17.10 1.87 -5.26
C GLU A 110 -18.34 2.39 -6.00
N LYS A 111 -18.24 2.72 -7.29
CA LYS A 111 -19.39 3.09 -8.13
C LYS A 111 -20.30 1.88 -8.35
N LEU A 112 -19.73 0.74 -8.74
CA LEU A 112 -20.48 -0.52 -8.91
C LEU A 112 -21.14 -0.99 -7.61
N ALA A 113 -20.44 -0.86 -6.47
CA ALA A 113 -20.99 -1.22 -5.17
C ALA A 113 -22.20 -0.34 -4.80
N LYS A 114 -22.18 0.96 -5.12
CA LYS A 114 -23.32 1.87 -4.91
C LYS A 114 -24.51 1.49 -5.79
N GLU A 115 -24.26 1.12 -7.05
CA GLU A 115 -25.31 0.66 -7.97
C GLU A 115 -25.96 -0.63 -7.46
N ARG A 116 -25.14 -1.61 -7.04
CA ARG A 116 -25.60 -2.86 -6.41
C ARG A 116 -26.48 -2.58 -5.19
N THR A 117 -26.04 -1.69 -4.29
CA THR A 117 -26.85 -1.33 -3.10
C THR A 117 -28.16 -0.64 -3.49
N LYS A 118 -28.15 0.20 -4.53
CA LYS A 118 -29.36 0.87 -5.04
C LYS A 118 -30.35 -0.13 -5.64
N GLU A 119 -29.87 -1.12 -6.40
CA GLU A 119 -30.72 -2.16 -6.99
C GLU A 119 -31.31 -3.10 -5.95
N ILE A 120 -30.48 -3.56 -5.00
CA ILE A 120 -30.95 -4.36 -3.86
C ILE A 120 -31.95 -3.55 -3.04
N GLY A 121 -31.67 -2.26 -2.78
CA GLY A 121 -32.57 -1.37 -2.05
C GLY A 121 -33.92 -1.15 -2.74
N LYS A 122 -33.98 -1.15 -4.07
CA LYS A 122 -35.25 -1.12 -4.82
C LYS A 122 -36.03 -2.42 -4.60
N LEU A 123 -35.37 -3.58 -4.72
CA LEU A 123 -35.98 -4.89 -4.50
C LEU A 123 -36.53 -5.05 -3.08
N THR A 124 -35.76 -4.62 -2.07
CA THR A 124 -36.15 -4.71 -0.65
C THR A 124 -37.10 -3.59 -0.22
N GLY A 125 -37.08 -2.44 -0.90
CA GLY A 125 -37.95 -1.30 -0.62
C GLY A 125 -39.44 -1.62 -0.82
N HIS A 126 -39.77 -2.47 -1.80
CA HIS A 126 -41.14 -2.93 -2.02
C HIS A 126 -41.68 -3.79 -0.86
N LEU A 127 -40.83 -4.59 -0.20
CA LEU A 127 -41.20 -5.44 0.95
C LEU A 127 -41.53 -4.65 2.23
N SER A 128 -41.01 -3.42 2.36
CA SER A 128 -41.19 -2.60 3.56
C SER A 128 -42.52 -1.82 3.61
N LYS A 129 -43.19 -1.63 2.45
CA LYS A 129 -44.49 -0.96 2.36
C LYS A 129 -45.68 -1.92 2.46
N GLU A 130 -45.48 -3.20 2.14
CA GLU A 130 -46.52 -4.23 2.24
C GLU A 130 -46.23 -5.20 3.39
N LYS A 131 -46.83 -4.89 4.55
CA LYS A 131 -47.03 -5.78 5.72
C LYS A 131 -45.79 -6.24 6.51
N LYS A 132 -45.76 -5.80 7.78
CA LYS A 132 -45.24 -6.56 8.92
C LYS A 132 -45.77 -8.00 8.85
N GLY A 133 -44.92 -8.98 8.54
CA GLY A 133 -45.21 -10.40 8.79
C GLY A 133 -45.09 -11.36 7.61
N VAL A 134 -44.45 -11.02 6.49
CA VAL A 134 -44.16 -11.99 5.42
C VAL A 134 -42.68 -12.34 5.44
N SER A 135 -42.38 -13.61 5.69
CA SER A 135 -41.06 -14.23 5.52
C SER A 135 -40.49 -13.88 4.14
N GLU A 136 -39.18 -13.56 4.07
CA GLU A 136 -38.46 -13.27 2.82
C GLU A 136 -38.95 -14.14 1.65
N ASP A 137 -39.59 -13.50 0.66
CA ASP A 137 -40.08 -14.19 -0.53
C ASP A 137 -38.89 -14.80 -1.29
N SER A 138 -38.97 -16.11 -1.57
CA SER A 138 -37.87 -16.90 -2.14
C SER A 138 -37.35 -16.35 -3.47
N ASP A 139 -38.20 -15.69 -4.25
CA ASP A 139 -37.84 -15.06 -5.52
C ASP A 139 -37.06 -13.76 -5.33
N THR A 140 -37.31 -13.02 -4.24
CA THR A 140 -36.52 -11.82 -3.92
C THR A 140 -35.11 -12.22 -3.48
N SER A 141 -34.98 -13.26 -2.65
CA SER A 141 -33.69 -13.78 -2.22
C SER A 141 -32.86 -14.34 -3.38
N LYS A 142 -33.49 -15.01 -4.35
CA LYS A 142 -32.83 -15.46 -5.59
C LYS A 142 -32.30 -14.27 -6.41
N ARG A 143 -33.12 -13.23 -6.64
CA ARG A 143 -32.71 -12.04 -7.39
C ARG A 143 -31.56 -11.27 -6.72
N ILE A 144 -31.58 -11.17 -5.39
CA ILE A 144 -30.48 -10.57 -4.62
C ILE A 144 -29.20 -11.39 -4.81
N ASN A 145 -29.28 -12.72 -4.74
CA ASN A 145 -28.12 -13.59 -4.96
C ASN A 145 -27.59 -13.52 -6.40
N GLU A 146 -28.46 -13.37 -7.41
CA GLU A 146 -28.03 -13.16 -8.80
C GLU A 146 -27.30 -11.83 -8.97
N ILE A 147 -27.79 -10.75 -8.35
CA ILE A 147 -27.12 -9.44 -8.36
C ILE A 147 -25.75 -9.52 -7.68
N LYS A 148 -25.66 -10.17 -6.50
CA LYS A 148 -24.39 -10.39 -5.80
C LYS A 148 -23.43 -11.26 -6.60
N SER A 149 -23.92 -12.29 -7.28
CA SER A 149 -23.10 -13.18 -8.12
C SER A 149 -22.55 -12.45 -9.36
N LYS A 150 -23.37 -11.62 -10.02
CA LYS A 150 -22.97 -10.85 -11.21
C LYS A 150 -22.09 -9.65 -10.91
N MET A 151 -22.35 -8.93 -9.81
CA MET A 151 -21.69 -7.65 -9.47
C MET A 151 -20.74 -7.77 -8.27
N GLY A 152 -20.49 -8.98 -7.77
CA GLY A 152 -19.65 -9.25 -6.59
C GLY A 152 -20.35 -9.06 -5.25
N GLU A 153 -19.72 -9.57 -4.19
CA GLU A 153 -20.13 -9.43 -2.79
C GLU A 153 -18.92 -9.07 -1.91
N GLY A 154 -19.13 -8.24 -0.88
CA GLY A 154 -18.08 -7.82 0.06
C GLY A 154 -17.68 -6.35 -0.05
N LYS A 155 -16.68 -5.95 0.75
CA LYS A 155 -16.15 -4.58 0.76
C LYS A 155 -15.34 -4.34 -0.50
N SER A 156 -15.50 -3.19 -1.14
CA SER A 156 -14.79 -2.82 -2.37
C SER A 156 -13.26 -2.94 -2.23
N VAL A 157 -12.71 -2.61 -1.06
CA VAL A 157 -11.27 -2.74 -0.77
C VAL A 157 -10.78 -4.19 -0.79
N ASP A 158 -11.61 -5.14 -0.39
CA ASP A 158 -11.26 -6.57 -0.35
C ASP A 158 -11.38 -7.19 -1.76
N ILE A 159 -12.43 -6.81 -2.49
CA ILE A 159 -12.63 -7.22 -3.89
C ILE A 159 -11.45 -6.74 -4.75
N VAL A 160 -11.09 -5.47 -4.64
CA VAL A 160 -9.96 -4.91 -5.39
C VAL A 160 -8.63 -5.48 -4.89
N GLY A 161 -8.44 -5.60 -3.57
CA GLY A 161 -7.26 -6.22 -2.98
C GLY A 161 -6.99 -7.61 -3.56
N ALA A 162 -8.02 -8.46 -3.66
CA ALA A 162 -7.91 -9.77 -4.28
C ALA A 162 -7.48 -9.70 -5.75
N LYS A 163 -8.06 -8.78 -6.55
CA LYS A 163 -7.71 -8.58 -7.97
C LYS A 163 -6.22 -8.22 -8.16
N ILE A 164 -5.64 -7.42 -7.26
CA ILE A 164 -4.23 -6.98 -7.34
C ILE A 164 -3.28 -7.80 -6.44
N LYS A 165 -3.78 -8.89 -5.84
CA LYS A 165 -3.02 -9.78 -4.92
C LYS A 165 -2.41 -9.06 -3.71
N ILE A 166 -3.18 -8.17 -3.06
CA ILE A 166 -2.85 -7.61 -1.75
C ILE A 166 -4.04 -7.75 -0.78
N HIS A 167 -3.78 -7.68 0.52
CA HIS A 167 -4.88 -7.64 1.49
C HIS A 167 -5.63 -6.30 1.45
N GLY A 168 -6.95 -6.31 1.63
CA GLY A 168 -7.77 -5.08 1.56
C GLY A 168 -7.38 -4.02 2.61
N THR A 169 -6.87 -4.43 3.77
CA THR A 169 -6.31 -3.48 4.77
C THR A 169 -5.10 -2.72 4.24
N THR A 170 -4.28 -3.32 3.37
CA THR A 170 -3.16 -2.64 2.72
C THR A 170 -3.67 -1.58 1.74
N LEU A 171 -4.75 -1.87 1.02
CA LEU A 171 -5.38 -0.89 0.13
C LEU A 171 -6.01 0.27 0.93
N SER A 172 -6.61 -0.01 2.08
CA SER A 172 -7.11 1.02 2.99
C SER A 172 -6.00 1.93 3.52
N LYS A 173 -4.82 1.37 3.87
CA LYS A 173 -3.64 2.17 4.23
C LYS A 173 -3.20 3.08 3.09
N ALA A 174 -3.15 2.55 1.87
CA ALA A 174 -2.81 3.33 0.68
C ALA A 174 -3.80 4.48 0.42
N LYS A 175 -5.11 4.22 0.58
CA LYS A 175 -6.16 5.24 0.43
C LYS A 175 -5.94 6.39 1.40
N LYS A 176 -5.57 6.06 2.64
CA LYS A 176 -5.26 7.06 3.67
C LYS A 176 -3.99 7.85 3.35
N ILE A 177 -2.92 7.17 2.88
CA ILE A 177 -1.69 7.84 2.45
C ILE A 177 -1.99 8.82 1.31
N LYS A 178 -2.72 8.39 0.28
CA LYS A 178 -3.04 9.23 -0.89
C LYS A 178 -3.81 10.49 -0.49
N LYS A 179 -4.80 10.34 0.40
CA LYS A 179 -5.55 11.49 0.94
C LYS A 179 -4.64 12.51 1.66
N VAL A 180 -3.72 12.04 2.51
CA VAL A 180 -2.81 12.95 3.23
C VAL A 180 -1.73 13.52 2.32
N ALA A 181 -1.31 12.77 1.30
CA ALA A 181 -0.34 13.23 0.29
C ALA A 181 -0.89 14.39 -0.58
N GLU A 182 -2.20 14.53 -0.73
CA GLU A 182 -2.81 15.67 -1.44
C GLU A 182 -2.54 17.00 -0.73
N GLU A 183 -2.41 16.97 0.61
CA GLU A 183 -2.21 18.16 1.44
C GLU A 183 -0.75 18.32 1.92
N ASP A 184 0.01 17.22 2.01
CA ASP A 184 1.37 17.19 2.57
C ASP A 184 2.41 16.72 1.55
N LYS A 185 3.27 17.66 1.14
CA LYS A 185 4.37 17.42 0.21
C LYS A 185 5.37 16.36 0.70
N ASN A 186 5.65 16.29 2.00
CA ASN A 186 6.60 15.30 2.55
C ASN A 186 6.01 13.88 2.48
N ILE A 187 4.69 13.75 2.70
CA ILE A 187 4.00 12.47 2.54
C ILE A 187 3.88 12.09 1.06
N ALA A 188 3.63 13.05 0.18
CA ALA A 188 3.63 12.82 -1.26
C ALA A 188 4.98 12.30 -1.76
N GLU A 189 6.09 12.95 -1.36
CA GLU A 189 7.43 12.49 -1.71
C GLU A 189 7.74 11.10 -1.14
N ALA A 190 7.36 10.85 0.12
CA ALA A 190 7.52 9.54 0.73
C ALA A 190 6.70 8.44 0.01
N TRP A 191 5.53 8.79 -0.51
CA TRP A 191 4.71 7.89 -1.32
C TRP A 191 5.38 7.55 -2.65
N GLU A 192 5.97 8.54 -3.33
CA GLU A 192 6.77 8.29 -4.53
C GLU A 192 8.00 7.42 -4.25
N ASP A 193 8.68 7.63 -3.13
CA ASP A 193 9.79 6.77 -2.70
C ASP A 193 9.34 5.32 -2.47
N ALA A 194 8.16 5.12 -1.91
CA ALA A 194 7.61 3.78 -1.73
C ALA A 194 7.33 3.10 -3.08
N LYS A 195 6.78 3.84 -4.05
CA LYS A 195 6.58 3.33 -5.41
C LYS A 195 7.90 3.00 -6.12
N ARG A 196 8.96 3.77 -5.88
CA ARG A 196 10.32 3.49 -6.36
C ARG A 196 11.04 2.34 -5.63
N GLY A 197 10.43 1.77 -4.58
CA GLY A 197 11.05 0.70 -3.79
C GLY A 197 12.11 1.17 -2.79
N LYS A 198 12.30 2.49 -2.62
CA LYS A 198 13.22 3.08 -1.63
C LYS A 198 12.67 3.01 -0.21
N SER A 199 11.36 2.86 -0.06
CA SER A 199 10.69 2.69 1.23
C SER A 199 9.51 1.73 1.11
N SER A 200 8.99 1.27 2.25
CA SER A 200 7.79 0.43 2.26
C SER A 200 6.52 1.27 2.45
N LEU A 201 5.40 0.77 1.94
CA LEU A 201 4.08 1.36 2.19
C LEU A 201 3.81 1.53 3.69
N ASP A 202 4.20 0.54 4.51
CA ASP A 202 4.01 0.60 5.95
C ASP A 202 4.88 1.69 6.61
N ALA A 203 6.08 1.96 6.10
CA ALA A 203 6.90 3.07 6.58
C ALA A 203 6.25 4.42 6.29
N VAL A 204 5.69 4.60 5.09
CA VAL A 204 4.93 5.83 4.73
C VAL A 204 3.67 5.93 5.58
N TYR A 205 2.95 4.84 5.77
CA TYR A 205 1.76 4.80 6.63
C TYR A 205 2.08 5.22 8.07
N LYS A 206 3.21 4.77 8.63
CA LYS A 206 3.67 5.22 9.96
C LYS A 206 3.93 6.73 10.01
N LYS A 207 4.48 7.33 8.95
CA LYS A 207 4.65 8.80 8.87
C LYS A 207 3.31 9.52 8.92
N VAL A 208 2.31 9.01 8.19
CA VAL A 208 0.93 9.53 8.23
C VAL A 208 0.33 9.41 9.64
N GLN A 209 0.44 8.24 10.29
CA GLN A 209 -0.05 8.06 11.65
C GLN A 209 0.64 9.00 12.64
N THR A 210 1.96 9.15 12.52
CA THR A 210 2.75 10.06 13.36
C THR A 210 2.24 11.49 13.24
N LYS A 211 2.02 11.97 12.02
CA LYS A 211 1.49 13.31 11.75
C LYS A 211 0.11 13.51 12.40
N GLU A 212 -0.82 12.59 12.16
CA GLU A 212 -2.17 12.68 12.73
C GLU A 212 -2.16 12.64 14.26
N THR A 213 -1.27 11.86 14.87
CA THR A 213 -1.11 11.85 16.33
C THR A 213 -0.59 13.19 16.82
N ILE A 214 0.43 13.77 16.18
CA ILE A 214 1.00 15.07 16.58
C ILE A 214 -0.05 16.19 16.47
N GLU A 215 -0.89 16.20 15.43
CA GLU A 215 -1.95 17.18 15.25
C GLU A 215 -3.00 17.13 16.39
N LYS A 216 -3.27 15.93 16.90
CA LYS A 216 -4.23 15.67 17.98
C LYS A 216 -3.74 16.03 19.38
N LEU A 217 -2.43 16.20 19.58
CA LEU A 217 -1.90 16.59 20.89
C LEU A 217 -2.48 17.94 21.33
N GLU A 218 -2.79 18.13 22.60
CA GLU A 218 -3.32 19.41 23.09
C GLU A 218 -2.20 20.38 23.47
N ASP A 219 -1.10 19.84 24.00
CA ASP A 219 -0.01 20.62 24.54
C ASP A 219 0.90 21.26 23.46
N PRO A 220 1.03 22.61 23.43
CA PRO A 220 1.83 23.29 22.42
C PRO A 220 3.34 23.05 22.58
N GLU A 221 3.86 22.80 23.80
CA GLU A 221 5.28 22.51 24.00
C GLU A 221 5.63 21.11 23.47
N ILE A 222 4.75 20.13 23.70
CA ILE A 222 4.92 18.77 23.16
C ILE A 222 4.82 18.79 21.63
N LYS A 223 3.84 19.50 21.06
CA LYS A 223 3.73 19.69 19.60
C LYS A 223 4.99 20.30 18.99
N LYS A 224 5.57 21.30 19.66
CA LYS A 224 6.80 21.96 19.23
C LYS A 224 8.03 21.06 19.34
N GLU A 225 8.11 20.18 20.34
CA GLU A 225 9.17 19.17 20.42
C GLU A 225 9.04 18.14 19.30
N MET A 226 7.82 17.64 19.07
CA MET A 226 7.54 16.62 18.06
C MET A 226 7.71 17.10 16.61
N SER A 227 7.63 18.40 16.36
CA SER A 227 7.85 18.99 15.03
C SER A 227 9.33 19.21 14.69
N LYS A 228 10.26 18.99 15.63
CA LYS A 228 11.70 19.07 15.38
C LYS A 228 12.16 17.98 14.41
N SER A 229 13.24 18.24 13.66
CA SER A 229 13.83 17.25 12.74
C SER A 229 14.31 15.97 13.42
N LYS A 230 14.71 16.06 14.69
CA LYS A 230 15.02 14.95 15.57
C LYS A 230 14.34 15.18 16.93
N PRO A 231 13.08 14.75 17.09
CA PRO A 231 12.39 14.86 18.37
C PRO A 231 13.12 13.99 19.40
N ARG A 232 13.25 14.49 20.64
CA ARG A 232 13.91 13.77 21.73
C ARG A 232 12.98 12.89 22.55
N ILE A 233 11.70 12.93 22.23
CA ILE A 233 10.67 12.07 22.78
C ILE A 233 10.05 11.24 21.66
N THR A 234 9.63 10.04 22.00
CA THR A 234 8.85 9.17 21.12
C THR A 234 7.39 9.63 21.06
N ILE A 235 6.66 9.19 20.05
CA ILE A 235 5.21 9.47 19.93
C ILE A 235 4.45 8.96 21.17
N LYS A 236 4.83 7.80 21.69
CA LYS A 236 4.19 7.23 22.88
C LYS A 236 4.44 8.08 24.13
N GLU A 237 5.69 8.53 24.33
CA GLU A 237 6.02 9.47 25.41
C GLU A 237 5.25 10.79 25.24
N ALA A 238 5.09 11.29 24.01
CA ALA A 238 4.30 12.49 23.74
C ALA A 238 2.82 12.32 24.13
N GLU A 239 2.20 11.18 23.78
CA GLU A 239 0.81 10.87 24.18
C GLU A 239 0.65 10.69 25.70
N GLU A 240 1.67 10.17 26.38
CA GLU A 240 1.67 10.04 27.85
C GLU A 240 1.80 11.40 28.54
N LEU A 241 2.71 12.25 28.04
CA LEU A 241 2.92 13.61 28.56
C LEU A 241 1.70 14.50 28.31
N ASP A 242 1.04 14.38 27.16
CA ASP A 242 -0.14 15.19 26.80
C ASP A 242 -1.32 14.95 27.75
N LYS A 243 -1.43 13.75 28.31
CA LYS A 243 -2.45 13.36 29.30
C LYS A 243 -2.16 13.85 30.72
N MET A 244 -0.96 14.39 30.98
CA MET A 244 -0.62 14.88 32.32
C MET A 244 -1.32 16.22 32.58
N GLU A 245 -1.99 16.31 33.73
CA GLU A 245 -2.65 17.54 34.18
C GLU A 245 -1.63 18.63 34.54
N ASP A 246 -0.51 18.23 35.14
CA ASP A 246 0.54 19.17 35.57
C ASP A 246 1.47 19.55 34.40
N LYS A 247 1.23 20.73 33.85
CA LYS A 247 2.00 21.30 32.74
C LYS A 247 3.42 21.70 33.11
N GLU A 248 3.69 21.98 34.39
CA GLU A 248 5.07 22.26 34.85
C GLU A 248 5.91 20.98 34.86
N VAL A 249 5.32 19.83 35.21
CA VAL A 249 5.98 18.53 35.09
C VAL A 249 6.30 18.20 33.65
N VAL A 250 5.36 18.40 32.72
CA VAL A 250 5.59 18.19 31.27
C VAL A 250 6.78 19.02 30.78
N LYS A 251 6.80 20.31 31.13
CA LYS A 251 7.89 21.23 30.77
C LYS A 251 9.23 20.80 31.36
N ALA A 252 9.25 20.38 32.62
CA ALA A 252 10.46 19.89 33.27
C ALA A 252 11.02 18.63 32.58
N VAL A 253 10.14 17.68 32.20
CA VAL A 253 10.53 16.47 31.46
C VAL A 253 11.11 16.83 30.10
N LEU A 254 10.45 17.71 29.34
CA LEU A 254 10.95 18.18 28.04
C LEU A 254 12.32 18.87 28.17
N GLN A 255 12.50 19.71 29.18
CA GLN A 255 13.78 20.36 29.48
C GLN A 255 14.87 19.36 29.83
N LEU A 256 14.60 18.37 30.69
CA LEU A 256 15.57 17.31 31.03
C LEU A 256 15.99 16.53 29.78
N LYS A 257 15.03 16.12 28.95
CA LYS A 257 15.31 15.43 27.68
C LYS A 257 16.10 16.31 26.71
N SER A 258 15.92 17.64 26.74
CA SER A 258 16.71 18.60 25.95
C SER A 258 18.15 18.80 26.44
N LYS A 259 18.43 18.50 27.71
CA LYS A 259 19.76 18.67 28.33
C LYS A 259 20.62 17.41 28.24
N ILE A 260 20.02 16.23 28.17
CA ILE A 260 20.74 14.98 27.95
C ILE A 260 21.46 15.04 26.59
N THR A 261 22.79 15.00 26.62
CA THR A 261 23.63 14.91 25.44
C THR A 261 23.57 13.50 24.83
N VAL A 262 23.93 13.39 23.55
CA VAL A 262 24.00 12.09 22.86
C VAL A 262 25.00 11.16 23.57
N GLU A 263 26.08 11.73 24.10
CA GLU A 263 27.11 11.04 24.88
C GLU A 263 26.58 10.51 26.22
N GLU A 264 25.86 11.33 27.00
CA GLU A 264 25.23 10.88 28.25
C GLU A 264 24.18 9.77 28.00
N ALA A 265 23.39 9.88 26.92
CA ALA A 265 22.44 8.84 26.55
C ALA A 265 23.12 7.51 26.15
N LYS A 266 24.25 7.57 25.44
CA LYS A 266 25.08 6.38 25.12
C LYS A 266 25.65 5.76 26.39
N GLU A 267 26.09 6.58 27.34
CA GLU A 267 26.67 6.13 28.60
C GLU A 267 25.62 5.43 29.49
N VAL A 268 24.42 5.99 29.59
CA VAL A 268 23.28 5.35 30.27
C VAL A 268 22.90 4.03 29.59
N SER A 269 22.89 3.98 28.25
CA SER A 269 22.62 2.74 27.52
C SER A 269 23.68 1.67 27.77
N LYS A 270 24.96 2.07 27.80
CA LYS A 270 26.09 1.19 28.11
C LYS A 270 25.99 0.64 29.54
N LEU A 271 25.74 1.51 30.52
CA LEU A 271 25.48 1.12 31.91
C LEU A 271 24.30 0.16 32.03
N SER A 272 23.20 0.38 31.30
CA SER A 272 22.05 -0.53 31.28
C SER A 272 22.41 -1.92 30.73
N ILE A 273 23.21 -1.98 29.67
CA ILE A 273 23.71 -3.25 29.11
C ILE A 273 24.62 -3.96 30.12
N ASP A 274 25.50 -3.22 30.78
CA ASP A 274 26.46 -3.77 31.74
C ASP A 274 25.75 -4.28 33.01
N ILE A 275 24.77 -3.54 33.53
CA ILE A 275 23.88 -4.00 34.61
C ILE A 275 23.15 -5.29 34.20
N ARG A 276 22.62 -5.35 32.98
CA ARG A 276 21.91 -6.55 32.50
C ARG A 276 22.84 -7.75 32.38
N LYS A 277 24.09 -7.54 31.98
CA LYS A 277 25.12 -8.59 31.93
C LYS A 277 25.50 -9.07 33.33
N GLU A 278 25.68 -8.17 34.30
CA GLU A 278 25.95 -8.56 35.69
C GLU A 278 24.77 -9.32 36.31
N LEU A 279 23.53 -8.85 36.12
CA LEU A 279 22.32 -9.59 36.55
C LEU A 279 22.20 -10.97 35.90
N LEU A 280 22.72 -11.16 34.68
CA LEU A 280 22.76 -12.46 34.00
C LEU A 280 23.91 -13.36 34.49
N LYS A 281 24.98 -12.79 35.07
CA LYS A 281 26.06 -13.54 35.73
C LYS A 281 25.65 -14.02 37.12
N GLU A 282 24.85 -13.23 37.83
CA GLU A 282 24.36 -13.56 39.18
C GLU A 282 23.17 -14.53 39.18
N LYS A 283 22.49 -14.72 38.05
CA LYS A 283 21.48 -15.78 37.94
C LYS A 283 22.19 -17.14 37.92
N PRO A 284 21.89 -18.06 38.86
CA PRO A 284 22.44 -19.40 38.80
C PRO A 284 22.04 -20.02 37.47
N LYS A 285 23.02 -20.56 36.73
CA LYS A 285 22.75 -21.31 35.50
C LYS A 285 22.05 -22.61 35.91
N ILE A 286 20.73 -22.59 35.90
CA ILE A 286 19.91 -23.78 36.08
C ILE A 286 20.27 -24.73 34.93
N THR A 287 20.78 -25.91 35.28
CA THR A 287 21.09 -26.95 34.30
C THR A 287 19.80 -27.45 33.65
N LEU A 288 19.92 -28.03 32.45
CA LEU A 288 18.76 -28.56 31.72
C LEU A 288 18.00 -29.63 32.53
N GLU A 289 18.67 -30.31 33.44
CA GLU A 289 18.08 -31.31 34.34
C GLU A 289 17.30 -30.64 35.48
N GLU A 290 17.86 -29.62 36.14
CA GLU A 290 17.14 -28.85 37.18
C GLU A 290 15.90 -28.14 36.62
N ALA A 291 15.96 -27.63 35.39
CA ALA A 291 14.80 -27.01 34.73
C ALA A 291 13.68 -28.03 34.43
N LYS A 292 14.03 -29.28 34.11
CA LYS A 292 13.06 -30.36 33.88
C LYS A 292 12.44 -30.88 35.17
N GLU A 293 13.17 -30.86 36.30
CA GLU A 293 12.60 -31.20 37.61
C GLU A 293 11.60 -30.14 38.07
N VAL A 294 11.94 -28.84 37.95
CA VAL A 294 11.03 -27.75 38.33
C VAL A 294 9.74 -27.78 37.49
N ALA A 295 9.84 -28.15 36.20
CA ALA A 295 8.68 -28.29 35.31
C ALA A 295 7.79 -29.52 35.61
N LYS A 296 8.21 -30.44 36.49
CA LYS A 296 7.43 -31.61 36.93
C LYS A 296 6.76 -31.43 38.30
N LEU A 297 6.97 -30.29 38.96
CA LEU A 297 6.24 -29.95 40.17
C LEU A 297 4.78 -29.60 39.79
N PRO A 298 3.77 -30.12 40.53
CA PRO A 298 2.35 -29.97 40.19
C PRO A 298 1.84 -28.53 40.30
#